data_AF-A0A3A1YAX8-F1
#
_entry.id   AF-A0A3A1YAX8-F1
#
_cell.length_a   1.000
_cell.length_b   1.000
_cell.length_c   1.000
_cell.angle_alpha   90.00
_cell.angle_beta   90.00
_cell.angle_gamma   90.00
#
_symmetry.space_group_name_H-M   'P 1'
#
loop_
_entity.id
_entity.type
_entity.pdbx_description
1 polymer ?
#
loop_
_entity_poly.entity_id
_entity_poly.type
_entity_poly.pdbx_seq_one_letter_code
_entity_poly.pdbx_strand_id
1 'polypeptide(L)'
;MKIYNKAPVPYFGQKRYFLKDVKAFLQKVISNSDGAGYTIVDLFGGTGLLAHNAKRWFPEAKVVYNDFDHYTNELANISVARSNWSDITRIIGENKPSRMGKLDDKNILSEIKNWLNNQEVNGGGGKLPLPVCLVSLFGQHCLK
;
A
#
# COMPACT_ATOMS: atom_id res chain seq x y z
N MET A 1 -1.12 20.53 1.10
CA MET A 1 -1.02 19.05 1.12
C MET A 1 -1.54 18.48 -0.21
N LYS A 2 -0.94 17.43 -0.78
CA LYS A 2 -1.20 16.98 -2.17
C LYS A 2 -2.51 16.16 -2.30
N ILE A 3 -3.18 16.27 -3.45
CA ILE A 3 -4.29 15.41 -3.86
C ILE A 3 -3.72 14.15 -4.55
N TYR A 4 -4.22 12.98 -4.18
CA TYR A 4 -3.80 11.70 -4.76
C TYR A 4 -4.95 11.06 -5.53
N ASN A 5 -4.69 10.61 -6.76
CA ASN A 5 -5.66 9.89 -7.59
C ASN A 5 -5.48 8.37 -7.54
N LYS A 6 -4.51 7.89 -6.76
CA LYS A 6 -4.18 6.48 -6.59
C LYS A 6 -3.60 6.30 -5.19
N ALA A 7 -3.82 5.12 -4.62
CA ALA A 7 -3.18 4.72 -3.38
C ALA A 7 -1.64 4.68 -3.54
N PRO A 8 -0.87 5.07 -2.51
CA PRO A 8 0.60 5.04 -2.54
C PRO A 8 1.17 3.61 -2.58
N VAL A 9 0.47 2.64 -1.97
CA VAL A 9 0.79 1.21 -2.00
C VAL A 9 -0.22 0.48 -2.90
N PRO A 10 0.21 -0.49 -3.74
CA PRO A 10 -0.72 -1.30 -4.53
C PRO A 10 -1.74 -2.01 -3.66
N TYR A 11 -3.03 -1.82 -3.96
CA TYR A 11 -4.13 -2.44 -3.23
C TYR A 11 -5.21 -2.90 -4.22
N PHE A 12 -5.73 -4.10 -4.01
CA PHE A 12 -6.80 -4.66 -4.84
C PHE A 12 -8.12 -3.91 -4.60
N GLY A 13 -8.90 -3.67 -5.65
CA GLY A 13 -10.20 -3.00 -5.50
C GLY A 13 -10.15 -1.50 -5.14
N GLN A 14 -9.02 -0.82 -5.37
CA GLN A 14 -8.95 0.63 -5.13
C GLN A 14 -10.01 1.42 -5.94
N LYS A 15 -10.75 2.30 -5.28
CA LYS A 15 -11.86 3.07 -5.86
C LYS A 15 -11.41 4.30 -6.67
N ARG A 16 -10.26 4.22 -7.35
CA ARG A 16 -9.65 5.37 -8.06
C ARG A 16 -10.52 5.95 -9.18
N TYR A 17 -11.32 5.11 -9.84
CA TYR A 17 -12.18 5.53 -10.93
C TYR A 17 -13.44 6.26 -10.45
N PHE A 18 -13.84 6.07 -9.19
CA PHE A 18 -15.02 6.70 -8.59
C PHE A 18 -14.75 8.12 -8.06
N LEU A 19 -13.50 8.58 -8.05
CA LEU A 19 -13.16 9.89 -7.48
C LEU A 19 -13.95 11.05 -8.12
N LYS A 20 -14.16 11.00 -9.44
CA LYS A 20 -14.91 12.05 -10.15
C LYS A 20 -16.38 12.04 -9.73
N ASP A 21 -17.01 10.87 -9.71
CA ASP A 21 -18.42 10.72 -9.41
C ASP A 21 -18.71 11.07 -7.94
N VAL A 22 -17.86 10.62 -7.02
CA VAL A 22 -17.97 10.97 -5.59
C VAL A 22 -17.80 12.47 -5.39
N LYS A 23 -16.83 13.11 -6.06
CA LYS A 23 -16.65 14.56 -5.97
C LYS A 23 -17.89 15.30 -6.45
N ALA A 24 -18.41 14.93 -7.62
CA ALA A 24 -19.61 15.55 -8.19
C ALA A 24 -20.85 15.34 -7.31
N PHE A 25 -20.99 14.16 -6.70
CA PHE A 25 -22.05 13.89 -5.73
C PHE A 25 -21.91 14.80 -4.50
N LEU A 26 -20.73 14.81 -3.85
CA LEU A 26 -20.50 15.61 -2.64
C LEU A 26 -20.71 17.11 -2.89
N GLN A 27 -20.29 17.63 -4.05
CA GLN A 27 -20.53 19.02 -4.45
C GLN A 27 -22.01 19.37 -4.63
N LYS A 28 -22.88 18.38 -4.87
CA LYS A 28 -24.34 18.60 -4.96
C LYS A 28 -25.02 18.57 -3.59
N VAL A 29 -24.54 17.75 -2.66
CA VAL A 29 -25.18 17.58 -1.32
C VAL A 29 -24.62 18.52 -0.26
N ILE A 30 -23.37 18.97 -0.40
CA ILE A 30 -22.74 19.95 0.49
C ILE A 30 -23.03 21.34 -0.07
N SER A 31 -23.74 22.17 0.70
CA SER A 31 -24.20 23.49 0.26
C SER A 31 -23.09 24.55 0.24
N ASN A 32 -22.00 24.34 0.98
CA ASN A 32 -20.84 25.21 1.06
C ASN A 32 -19.62 24.62 0.35
N SER A 33 -18.67 25.49 0.01
CA SER A 33 -17.47 25.10 -0.74
C SER A 33 -16.41 24.40 0.10
N ASP A 34 -16.46 24.55 1.43
CA ASP A 34 -15.44 24.06 2.36
C ASP A 34 -15.89 22.85 3.21
N GLY A 35 -17.20 22.55 3.23
CA GLY A 35 -17.80 21.47 4.00
C GLY A 35 -17.98 21.77 5.48
N ALA A 36 -17.91 23.03 5.92
CA ALA A 36 -18.10 23.38 7.32
C ALA A 36 -19.45 22.86 7.85
N GLY A 37 -19.41 22.19 9.01
CA GLY A 37 -20.59 21.59 9.65
C GLY A 37 -20.98 20.19 9.12
N TYR A 38 -20.33 19.69 8.07
CA TYR A 38 -20.59 18.35 7.54
C TYR A 38 -19.65 17.29 8.12
N THR A 39 -20.17 16.07 8.27
CA THR A 39 -19.36 14.88 8.56
C THR A 39 -19.49 13.88 7.42
N ILE A 40 -18.37 13.51 6.82
CA ILE A 40 -18.30 12.51 5.76
C ILE A 40 -17.73 11.23 6.36
N VAL A 41 -18.47 10.13 6.26
CA VAL A 41 -18.09 8.83 6.81
C VAL A 41 -17.85 7.83 5.67
N ASP A 42 -16.62 7.36 5.54
CA ASP A 42 -16.22 6.32 4.59
C ASP A 42 -16.19 4.95 5.29
N LEU A 43 -17.30 4.22 5.22
CA LEU A 43 -17.48 2.91 5.87
C LEU A 43 -16.61 1.81 5.22
N PHE A 44 -16.23 1.99 3.97
CA PHE A 44 -15.44 1.04 3.19
C PHE A 44 -14.18 1.73 2.68
N GLY A 45 -13.37 2.18 3.64
CA GLY A 45 -12.22 3.04 3.40
C GLY A 45 -11.14 2.40 2.54
N GLY A 46 -10.86 1.11 2.75
CA GLY A 46 -9.79 0.40 2.06
C GLY A 46 -8.48 1.18 2.16
N THR A 47 -8.00 1.71 1.04
CA THR A 47 -6.78 2.56 1.01
C THR A 47 -6.95 3.97 1.57
N GLY A 48 -8.14 4.36 2.01
CA GLY A 48 -8.48 5.72 2.44
C GLY A 48 -8.50 6.73 1.28
N LEU A 49 -8.47 6.29 0.03
CA LEU A 49 -8.35 7.17 -1.13
C LEU A 49 -9.52 8.15 -1.26
N LEU A 50 -10.76 7.70 -1.01
CA LEU A 50 -11.94 8.56 -1.07
C LEU A 50 -11.96 9.54 0.10
N ALA A 51 -11.75 9.05 1.32
CA ALA A 51 -11.67 9.89 2.52
C ALA A 51 -10.56 10.96 2.44
N HIS A 52 -9.36 10.60 1.99
CA HIS A 52 -8.27 11.57 1.77
C HIS A 52 -8.72 12.68 0.82
N ASN A 53 -9.33 12.31 -0.31
CA ASN A 53 -9.79 13.27 -1.30
C ASN A 53 -10.94 14.13 -0.78
N ALA A 54 -11.91 13.54 -0.08
CA ALA A 54 -13.01 14.27 0.55
C ALA A 54 -12.48 15.36 1.50
N LYS A 55 -11.49 15.05 2.33
CA LYS A 55 -10.85 16.03 3.24
C LYS A 55 -10.06 17.13 2.50
N ARG A 56 -9.66 16.91 1.24
CA ARG A 56 -8.98 17.93 0.41
C ARG A 56 -9.97 18.79 -0.37
N TRP A 57 -11.08 18.21 -0.80
CA TRP A 57 -12.16 18.94 -1.47
C TRP A 57 -12.92 19.81 -0.47
N PHE A 58 -13.10 19.32 0.75
CA PHE A 58 -13.85 19.98 1.82
C PHE A 58 -12.98 20.04 3.09
N PRO A 59 -12.09 21.05 3.21
CA PRO A 59 -11.13 21.14 4.32
C PRO A 59 -11.76 21.29 5.70
N GLU A 60 -12.95 21.91 5.80
CA GLU A 60 -13.64 22.13 7.08
C GLU A 60 -14.59 20.98 7.44
N ALA A 61 -14.86 20.05 6.53
CA ALA A 61 -15.61 18.85 6.84
C ALA A 61 -14.85 17.92 7.80
N LYS A 62 -15.57 17.33 8.76
CA LYS A 62 -15.04 16.20 9.54
C LYS A 62 -15.09 14.96 8.66
N VAL A 63 -13.95 14.32 8.44
CA VAL A 63 -13.88 13.09 7.64
C VAL A 63 -13.44 11.94 8.53
N VAL A 64 -14.26 10.89 8.58
CA VAL A 64 -14.00 9.66 9.30
C VAL A 64 -13.90 8.55 8.28
N TYR A 65 -12.84 7.75 8.32
CA TYR A 65 -12.69 6.60 7.45
C TYR A 65 -12.42 5.36 8.28
N ASN A 66 -13.00 4.24 7.84
CA ASN A 66 -12.83 2.95 8.46
C ASN A 66 -11.67 2.18 7.80
N ASP A 67 -10.67 1.79 8.59
CA ASP A 67 -9.51 1.00 8.16
C ASP A 67 -9.65 -0.46 8.61
N PHE A 68 -10.56 -1.20 7.97
CA PHE A 68 -10.81 -2.61 8.29
C PHE A 68 -9.65 -3.52 7.85
N ASP A 69 -8.98 -3.19 6.75
CA ASP A 69 -7.95 -4.03 6.11
C ASP A 69 -6.51 -3.70 6.58
N HIS A 70 -6.36 -2.88 7.63
CA HIS A 70 -5.07 -2.45 8.19
C HIS A 70 -4.13 -1.75 7.18
N TYR A 71 -4.69 -0.95 6.28
CA TYR A 71 -3.91 -0.22 5.29
C TYR A 71 -2.94 0.77 5.93
N THR A 72 -3.31 1.36 7.07
CA THR A 72 -2.42 2.27 7.83
C THR A 72 -1.14 1.56 8.27
N ASN A 73 -1.23 0.29 8.68
CA ASN A 73 -0.08 -0.53 9.04
C ASN A 73 0.81 -0.80 7.83
N GLU A 74 0.22 -1.08 6.66
CA GLU A 74 1.00 -1.23 5.42
C GLU A 74 1.77 0.05 5.06
N LEU A 75 1.14 1.23 5.24
CA LEU A 75 1.80 2.51 5.01
C LEU A 75 2.99 2.74 5.94
N ALA A 76 2.84 2.40 7.22
CA ALA A 76 3.93 2.51 8.20
C ALA A 76 5.13 1.62 7.83
N ASN A 77 4.89 0.48 7.20
CA ASN A 77 5.90 -0.50 6.83
C ASN A 77 6.59 -0.22 5.48
N ILE A 78 6.25 0.86 4.76
CA ILE A 78 6.87 1.19 3.46
C ILE A 78 8.40 1.34 3.57
N SER A 79 8.89 1.96 4.63
CA SER A 79 10.34 2.15 4.85
C SER A 79 11.05 0.81 5.01
N VAL A 80 10.47 -0.10 5.79
CA VAL A 80 10.99 -1.46 6.00
C VAL A 80 10.98 -2.23 4.68
N ALA A 81 9.87 -2.21 3.95
CA ALA A 81 9.78 -2.86 2.64
C ALA A 81 10.82 -2.31 1.64
N ARG A 82 11.09 -1.01 1.68
CA ARG A 82 12.13 -0.37 0.85
C ARG A 82 13.54 -0.79 1.26
N SER A 83 13.83 -0.89 2.55
CA SER A 83 15.11 -1.39 3.07
C SER A 83 15.33 -2.83 2.63
N ASN A 84 14.34 -3.69 2.86
CA ASN A 84 14.34 -5.09 2.46
C ASN A 84 14.58 -5.26 0.96
N TRP A 85 13.93 -4.44 0.13
CA TRP A 85 14.16 -4.42 -1.30
C TRP A 85 15.61 -4.05 -1.67
N SER A 86 16.19 -3.06 -0.98
CA SER A 86 17.58 -2.65 -1.19
C SER A 86 18.56 -3.77 -0.86
N ASP A 87 18.36 -4.45 0.27
CA ASP A 87 19.21 -5.57 0.68
C ASP A 87 19.14 -6.76 -0.28
N ILE A 88 17.92 -7.17 -0.66
CA ILE A 88 17.74 -8.26 -1.63
C ILE A 88 18.33 -7.88 -2.99
N THR A 89 18.17 -6.64 -3.43
CA THR A 89 18.76 -6.16 -4.69
C THR A 89 20.29 -6.21 -4.64
N ARG A 90 20.89 -5.93 -3.49
CA ARG A 90 22.34 -6.03 -3.27
C ARG A 90 22.82 -7.48 -3.35
N ILE A 91 22.07 -8.43 -2.77
CA ILE A 91 22.38 -9.87 -2.84
C ILE A 91 22.28 -10.39 -4.29
N ILE A 92 21.23 -10.00 -5.02
CA ILE A 92 21.04 -10.42 -6.42
C ILE A 92 22.12 -9.82 -7.34
N GLY A 93 22.57 -8.59 -7.06
CA GLY A 93 23.61 -7.92 -7.84
C GLY A 93 23.23 -7.77 -9.32
N GLU A 94 24.13 -8.20 -10.20
CA GLU A 94 23.94 -8.19 -11.66
C GLU A 94 23.11 -9.36 -12.18
N ASN A 95 22.90 -10.40 -11.37
CA ASN A 95 22.13 -11.61 -11.73
C ASN A 95 20.61 -11.41 -11.68
N LYS A 96 20.12 -10.22 -12.04
CA LYS A 96 18.69 -9.92 -12.01
C LYS A 96 17.98 -10.74 -13.08
N PRO A 97 16.95 -11.52 -12.71
CA PRO A 97 16.17 -12.22 -13.70
C PRO A 97 15.42 -11.23 -14.59
N SER A 98 15.05 -11.67 -15.79
CA SER A 98 14.12 -10.92 -16.62
C SER A 98 12.79 -10.75 -15.87
N ARG A 99 11.94 -9.82 -16.31
CA ARG A 99 10.68 -9.46 -15.63
C ARG A 99 9.76 -10.65 -15.29
N MET A 100 9.86 -11.75 -16.04
CA MET A 100 9.15 -13.02 -15.80
C MET A 100 10.10 -14.22 -15.66
N GLY A 101 11.41 -13.97 -15.62
CA GLY A 101 12.41 -15.00 -15.43
C GLY A 101 12.48 -15.42 -13.97
N LYS A 102 12.95 -16.65 -13.74
CA LYS A 102 13.27 -17.15 -12.41
C LYS A 102 14.73 -16.85 -12.09
N LEU A 103 15.01 -16.58 -10.82
CA LEU A 103 16.37 -16.57 -10.31
C LEU A 103 16.76 -18.02 -10.01
N ASP A 104 17.63 -18.60 -10.84
CA ASP A 104 17.99 -20.02 -10.76
C ASP A 104 19.36 -20.27 -10.08
N ASP A 105 20.10 -19.20 -9.76
CA ASP A 105 21.40 -19.31 -9.07
C ASP A 105 21.23 -19.81 -7.63
N LYS A 106 21.70 -21.03 -7.36
CA LYS A 106 21.59 -21.70 -6.06
C LYS A 106 22.35 -20.98 -4.94
N ASN A 107 23.45 -20.29 -5.25
CA ASN A 107 24.22 -19.55 -4.26
C ASN A 107 23.47 -18.28 -3.84
N ILE A 108 22.93 -17.53 -4.81
CA ILE A 108 22.13 -16.34 -4.50
C ILE A 108 20.87 -16.72 -3.73
N LEU A 109 20.21 -17.83 -4.12
CA LEU A 109 19.04 -18.34 -3.40
C LEU A 109 19.36 -18.76 -1.96
N SER A 110 20.53 -19.33 -1.70
CA SER A 110 20.93 -19.69 -0.33
C SER A 110 21.26 -18.45 0.50
N GLU A 111 21.90 -17.44 -0.08
CA GLU A 111 22.14 -16.15 0.57
C GLU A 111 20.84 -15.42 0.93
N ILE A 112 19.87 -15.35 0.01
CA ILE A 112 18.55 -14.75 0.29
C ILE A 112 17.85 -15.51 1.43
N LYS A 113 17.92 -16.84 1.46
CA LYS A 113 17.34 -17.65 2.55
C LYS A 113 18.01 -17.35 3.88
N ASN A 114 19.33 -17.27 3.91
CA ASN A 114 20.08 -16.94 5.13
C ASN A 114 19.71 -15.52 5.62
N TRP A 115 19.62 -14.55 4.70
CA TRP A 115 19.20 -13.20 5.02
C TRP A 115 17.78 -13.15 5.59
N LEU A 116 16.83 -13.90 5.01
CA LEU A 116 15.46 -14.01 5.53
C LEU A 116 15.42 -14.62 6.93
N ASN A 117 16.22 -15.66 7.19
CA ASN A 117 16.26 -16.33 8.50
C ASN A 117 16.91 -15.46 9.59
N ASN A 118 17.81 -14.55 9.21
CA ASN A 118 18.51 -13.64 10.12
C ASN A 118 17.74 -12.32 10.33
N GLN A 119 16.61 -12.11 9.66
CA GLN A 119 15.71 -11.02 10.01
C GLN A 119 15.01 -11.37 11.33
N GLU A 120 15.48 -10.79 12.44
CA GLU A 120 14.78 -10.87 13.71
C GLU A 120 13.32 -10.43 13.54
N VAL A 121 12.41 -11.18 14.17
CA VAL A 121 10.97 -10.87 14.23
C VAL A 121 10.75 -9.68 15.16
N ASN A 122 11.25 -8.52 14.79
CA ASN A 122 11.11 -7.30 15.56
C ASN A 122 9.69 -6.74 15.36
N GLY A 123 8.80 -7.14 16.28
CA GLY A 123 7.53 -6.46 16.54
C GLY A 123 6.28 -7.21 16.05
N GLY A 124 5.66 -7.97 16.96
CA GLY A 124 4.21 -8.23 16.97
C GLY A 124 3.62 -8.97 15.77
N GLY A 125 3.68 -10.31 15.82
CA GLY A 125 2.61 -11.18 15.31
C GLY A 125 2.02 -10.84 13.93
N GLY A 126 2.84 -10.66 12.92
CA GLY A 126 2.38 -10.52 11.53
C GLY A 126 3.53 -10.86 10.59
N LYS A 127 3.26 -11.71 9.58
CA LYS A 127 4.24 -12.06 8.53
C LYS A 127 4.91 -10.79 7.99
N LEU A 128 6.22 -10.85 7.75
CA LEU A 128 7.00 -9.78 7.11
C LEU A 128 6.25 -9.23 5.89
N PRO A 129 6.07 -7.91 5.77
CA PRO A 129 5.58 -7.29 4.55
C PRO A 129 6.72 -7.36 3.52
N LEU A 130 6.89 -8.53 2.90
CA LEU A 130 7.61 -8.58 1.64
C LEU A 130 6.85 -7.67 0.68
N PRO A 131 7.53 -6.73 -0.01
CA PRO A 131 6.85 -5.92 -1.00
C PRO A 131 6.10 -6.85 -1.97
N VAL A 132 4.89 -6.47 -2.37
CA VAL A 132 4.06 -7.21 -3.35
C VAL A 132 4.87 -7.62 -4.60
N CYS A 133 5.94 -6.89 -4.90
CA CYS A 133 6.89 -7.19 -5.97
C CYS A 133 7.72 -8.48 -5.74
N LEU A 134 8.07 -8.86 -4.50
CA LEU A 134 8.75 -10.13 -4.24
C LEU A 134 7.86 -11.35 -4.51
N VAL A 135 6.55 -11.22 -4.29
CA VAL A 135 5.58 -12.27 -4.66
C VAL A 135 5.62 -12.53 -6.18
N SER A 136 5.93 -11.51 -6.98
CA SER A 136 6.10 -11.67 -8.43
C SER A 136 7.45 -12.26 -8.84
N LEU A 137 8.53 -12.02 -8.07
CA LEU A 137 9.86 -12.61 -8.31
C LEU A 137 9.91 -14.11 -8.00
N PHE A 138 9.09 -14.58 -7.05
CA PHE A 138 9.05 -15.99 -6.63
C PHE A 138 7.92 -16.81 -7.25
N GLY A 139 7.13 -16.25 -8.18
CA GLY A 139 6.11 -17.00 -8.93
C GLY A 139 5.11 -17.76 -8.06
N GLN A 140 4.07 -17.07 -7.58
CA GLN A 140 2.82 -17.64 -7.03
C GLN A 140 2.90 -18.77 -5.98
N HIS A 141 4.06 -19.08 -5.41
CA HIS A 141 4.13 -19.96 -4.25
C HIS A 141 4.04 -19.11 -2.99
N CYS A 142 2.82 -18.66 -2.68
CA CYS A 142 2.44 -18.46 -1.29
C CYS A 142 2.69 -19.79 -0.57
N LEU A 143 3.76 -19.85 0.22
CA LEU A 143 3.98 -20.93 1.18
C LEU A 143 2.71 -21.05 2.04
N LYS A 144 1.95 -22.11 1.78
CA LYS A 144 1.02 -22.69 2.75
C LYS A 144 1.83 -23.37 3.84
#